data_AF-A0A918PWF3-F1
#
_entry.id   AF-A0A918PWF3-F1
#
_cell.length_a   1.000
_cell.length_b   1.000
_cell.length_c   1.000
_cell.angle_alpha   90.00
_cell.angle_beta   90.00
_cell.angle_gamma   90.00
#
_symmetry.space_group_name_H-M   'P 1'
#
loop_
_entity.id
_entity.type
_entity.pdbx_description
1 polymer ?
#
loop_
_entity_poly.entity_id
_entity_poly.type
_entity_poly.pdbx_seq_one_letter_code
_entity_poly.pdbx_strand_id
1 'polypeptide(L)'
;MIKKTILPILISVLGISQELHAQQYRPEAPIVKESLLFEEKEGILAVEAEHFFQQSLTDIRKWYIYSQEQQPKLEPDIDGFHGNQASRNGYIELLPDSRENHDDKLVQEENFTNSPGAMAVLHYKVKINTPGRYYVWVRAFSTGTEDNGLHVGFDTTWPEHGQRMQWCEGKNNWTWGSRQRTKEEHCGIAKEIYLDIDEAGVHDIQFSMREDGFEFDKFILTQDIDYIPHGVGPETQVAAGTLPPAFPVVGPQIAAPAGRIAVVADGNSPDPDDLGGTAVSIALLRAAGLEDRLVHYSHSCDLERGDRISARAEKERHTLMQVACDITARRWGGFDALTFFDALWQEEETISDLAEAINQSSAEDPLWIIEAGEPDIIGKALEASQPDKRPYVRVITHHPANDDAGDFYSWQQILDFGVSEIRIPDQNTLLKVDLPLWDWARDHPDPRIQWVWLMGKAAEIDDVVKFQKGKWDCSDAGMILYWITGATDGGLSMGTVEDVKYLLTQYVQAHPEGEK
;
A
#
# COMPACT_ATOMS: atom_id res chain seq x y z
N MET A 1 48.61 -76.21 2.14
CA MET A 1 48.24 -75.45 0.93
C MET A 1 47.36 -74.27 1.33
N ILE A 2 47.52 -73.17 0.63
CA ILE A 2 47.36 -71.80 1.11
C ILE A 2 45.88 -71.37 1.18
N LYS A 3 45.48 -70.83 2.33
CA LYS A 3 44.26 -70.01 2.48
C LYS A 3 44.49 -68.68 1.76
N LYS A 4 43.63 -68.31 0.80
CA LYS A 4 43.57 -66.96 0.25
C LYS A 4 42.21 -66.34 0.55
N THR A 5 42.29 -65.35 1.44
CA THR A 5 41.31 -64.34 1.80
C THR A 5 40.87 -63.55 0.55
N ILE A 6 39.57 -63.40 0.35
CA ILE A 6 38.99 -62.46 -0.63
C ILE A 6 38.57 -61.21 0.17
N LEU A 7 39.20 -60.09 -0.17
CA LEU A 7 38.93 -58.75 0.34
C LEU A 7 37.74 -58.14 -0.43
N PRO A 8 36.73 -57.52 0.22
CA PRO A 8 35.71 -56.78 -0.49
C PRO A 8 36.24 -55.41 -0.89
N ILE A 9 36.06 -55.07 -2.17
CA ILE A 9 36.35 -53.75 -2.74
C ILE A 9 35.27 -52.78 -2.25
N LEU A 10 35.68 -51.79 -1.46
CA LEU A 10 34.85 -50.65 -1.07
C LEU A 10 34.75 -49.71 -2.29
N ILE A 11 33.60 -49.66 -2.93
CA ILE A 11 33.29 -48.64 -3.96
C ILE A 11 32.92 -47.37 -3.21
N SER A 12 33.85 -46.41 -3.15
CA SER A 12 33.60 -45.06 -2.65
C SER A 12 32.75 -44.31 -3.68
N VAL A 13 31.46 -44.18 -3.40
CA VAL A 13 30.57 -43.27 -4.12
C VAL A 13 30.99 -41.84 -3.72
N LEU A 14 31.72 -41.17 -4.62
CA LEU A 14 31.95 -39.73 -4.55
C LEU A 14 30.59 -39.04 -4.71
N GLY A 15 30.05 -38.58 -3.59
CA GLY A 15 28.94 -37.64 -3.57
C GLY A 15 29.40 -36.34 -4.19
N ILE A 16 28.96 -36.08 -5.42
CA ILE A 16 28.99 -34.75 -6.01
C ILE A 16 27.94 -33.95 -5.24
N SER A 17 28.37 -33.24 -4.20
CA SER A 17 27.55 -32.22 -3.56
C SER A 17 27.27 -31.14 -4.61
N GLN A 18 26.02 -31.06 -5.04
CA GLN A 18 25.51 -29.87 -5.71
C GLN A 18 25.55 -28.74 -4.69
N GLU A 19 26.65 -27.98 -4.68
CA GLU A 19 26.68 -26.67 -4.07
C GLU A 19 25.82 -25.75 -4.94
N LEU A 20 24.53 -25.70 -4.63
CA LEU A 20 23.73 -24.51 -4.90
C LEU A 20 24.39 -23.37 -4.15
N HIS A 21 25.17 -22.55 -4.87
CA HIS A 21 25.50 -21.21 -4.38
C HIS A 21 24.20 -20.43 -4.29
N ALA A 22 23.52 -20.51 -3.14
CA ALA A 22 22.72 -19.40 -2.67
C ALA A 22 23.70 -18.22 -2.59
N GLN A 23 23.57 -17.27 -3.52
CA GLN A 23 24.28 -16.01 -3.44
C GLN A 23 23.96 -15.45 -2.06
N GLN A 24 24.98 -15.32 -1.21
CA GLN A 24 24.82 -14.89 0.17
C GLN A 24 24.06 -13.56 0.15
N TYR A 25 22.86 -13.54 0.72
CA TYR A 25 22.04 -12.36 0.87
C TYR A 25 22.85 -11.26 1.55
N ARG A 26 23.03 -10.13 0.87
CA ARG A 26 23.79 -8.96 1.31
C ARG A 26 23.03 -7.70 0.89
N PRO A 27 22.02 -7.27 1.67
CA PRO A 27 21.20 -6.09 1.33
C PRO A 27 22.03 -4.80 1.26
N GLU A 28 23.23 -4.78 1.83
CA GLU A 28 24.18 -3.67 1.73
C GLU A 28 25.06 -3.69 0.47
N ALA A 29 25.00 -4.76 -0.32
CA ALA A 29 25.84 -4.89 -1.50
C ALA A 29 25.24 -4.14 -2.71
N PRO A 30 26.07 -3.45 -3.51
CA PRO A 30 25.63 -2.88 -4.78
C PRO A 30 24.99 -3.92 -5.70
N ILE A 31 23.83 -3.57 -6.28
CA ILE A 31 23.15 -4.40 -7.29
C ILE A 31 23.52 -4.00 -8.73
N VAL A 32 24.32 -2.94 -8.89
CA VAL A 32 24.87 -2.50 -10.18
C VAL A 32 26.39 -2.40 -10.12
N LYS A 33 27.02 -2.36 -11.30
CA LYS A 33 28.48 -2.21 -11.45
C LYS A 33 28.81 -0.77 -11.81
N GLU A 34 30.05 -0.35 -11.54
CA GLU A 34 30.58 0.97 -11.93
C GLU A 34 30.44 1.25 -13.45
N SER A 35 30.37 0.20 -14.28
CA SER A 35 30.15 0.33 -15.73
C SER A 35 28.73 0.74 -16.14
N LEU A 36 27.77 0.77 -15.21
CA LEU A 36 26.44 1.32 -15.45
C LEU A 36 26.52 2.84 -15.37
N LEU A 37 26.31 3.52 -16.49
CA LEU A 37 26.41 4.98 -16.59
C LEU A 37 25.01 5.55 -16.81
N PHE A 38 24.46 6.23 -15.80
CA PHE A 38 23.20 6.96 -15.96
C PHE A 38 23.40 8.16 -16.89
N GLU A 39 22.42 8.50 -17.73
CA GLU A 39 22.58 9.53 -18.75
C GLU A 39 21.69 10.72 -18.49
N GLU A 40 22.31 11.90 -18.44
CA GLU A 40 21.58 13.17 -18.52
C GLU A 40 21.11 13.41 -19.96
N LYS A 41 19.84 13.75 -20.13
CA LYS A 41 19.27 14.14 -21.43
C LYS A 41 18.47 15.41 -21.26
N GLU A 42 18.73 16.38 -22.13
CA GLU A 42 17.96 17.63 -22.20
C GLU A 42 17.91 18.40 -20.86
N GLY A 43 19.01 18.36 -20.12
CA GLY A 43 19.16 19.01 -18.83
C GLY A 43 18.54 18.24 -17.66
N ILE A 44 18.07 17.00 -17.86
CA ILE A 44 17.47 16.16 -16.80
C ILE A 44 18.19 14.81 -16.70
N LEU A 45 18.48 14.42 -15.46
CA LEU A 45 18.98 13.09 -15.09
C LEU A 45 18.12 12.57 -13.93
N ALA A 46 17.71 11.31 -13.97
CA ALA A 46 17.02 10.65 -12.86
C ALA A 46 17.62 9.28 -12.56
N VAL A 47 17.81 8.97 -11.28
CA VAL A 47 18.52 7.77 -10.82
C VAL A 47 17.85 7.21 -9.58
N GLU A 48 17.57 5.91 -9.60
CA GLU A 48 17.03 5.16 -8.45
C GLU A 48 18.14 4.97 -7.40
N ALA A 49 17.81 5.16 -6.13
CA ALA A 49 18.78 5.18 -5.04
C ALA A 49 19.39 3.80 -4.79
N GLU A 50 18.64 2.71 -4.96
CA GLU A 50 19.16 1.34 -4.86
C GLU A 50 20.23 1.00 -5.91
N HIS A 51 20.37 1.81 -6.96
CA HIS A 51 21.32 1.58 -8.05
C HIS A 51 22.68 2.28 -7.82
N PHE A 52 23.13 2.38 -6.57
CA PHE A 52 24.52 2.76 -6.27
C PHE A 52 25.48 1.65 -6.73
N PHE A 53 26.62 2.02 -7.31
CA PHE A 53 27.65 1.03 -7.68
C PHE A 53 28.62 0.73 -6.53
N GLN A 54 28.67 1.63 -5.54
CA GLN A 54 29.54 1.54 -4.38
C GLN A 54 28.94 2.36 -3.24
N GLN A 55 29.16 1.88 -2.01
CA GLN A 55 29.08 2.70 -0.81
C GLN A 55 30.41 2.65 -0.04
N SER A 56 30.75 3.73 0.66
CA SER A 56 32.00 3.88 1.41
C SER A 56 31.79 4.53 2.78
N LEU A 57 32.81 4.48 3.64
CA LEU A 57 32.78 5.01 5.01
C LEU A 57 31.63 4.41 5.86
N THR A 58 31.51 3.08 5.83
CA THR A 58 30.37 2.34 6.39
C THR A 58 30.65 1.67 7.74
N ASP A 59 31.60 2.20 8.51
CA ASP A 59 32.04 1.58 9.77
C ASP A 59 30.99 1.73 10.89
N ILE A 60 30.19 2.80 10.84
CA ILE A 60 29.22 3.17 11.89
C ILE A 60 27.77 3.05 11.39
N ARG A 61 27.51 3.51 10.16
CA ARG A 61 26.21 3.44 9.47
C ARG A 61 26.39 2.96 8.05
N LYS A 62 25.34 2.33 7.51
CA LYS A 62 25.39 1.73 6.18
C LYS A 62 24.02 1.78 5.51
N TRP A 63 24.04 1.89 4.19
CA TRP A 63 22.82 1.84 3.39
C TRP A 63 22.45 0.40 3.08
N TYR A 64 21.19 0.06 3.24
CA TYR A 64 20.64 -1.26 2.95
C TYR A 64 19.50 -1.13 1.96
N ILE A 65 19.51 -1.99 0.94
CA ILE A 65 18.45 -2.10 -0.05
C ILE A 65 17.25 -2.79 0.60
N TYR A 66 16.11 -2.12 0.54
CA TYR A 66 14.80 -2.63 0.92
C TYR A 66 13.99 -2.94 -0.34
N SER A 67 13.34 -4.09 -0.32
CA SER A 67 12.28 -4.50 -1.26
C SER A 67 11.39 -5.50 -0.54
N GLN A 68 10.28 -5.92 -1.13
CA GLN A 68 9.43 -6.83 -0.36
C GLN A 68 10.08 -8.20 -0.12
N GLU A 69 10.94 -8.66 -1.03
CA GLU A 69 11.73 -9.87 -0.82
C GLU A 69 12.92 -9.64 0.13
N GLN A 70 13.27 -8.39 0.40
CA GLN A 70 14.48 -7.98 1.12
C GLN A 70 14.12 -6.92 2.17
N GLN A 71 13.80 -7.38 3.38
CA GLN A 71 13.58 -6.52 4.54
C GLN A 71 14.70 -6.82 5.55
N PRO A 72 15.83 -6.09 5.48
CA PRO A 72 16.87 -6.13 6.51
C PRO A 72 16.24 -6.06 7.91
N LYS A 73 16.74 -6.87 8.85
CA LYS A 73 16.26 -6.90 10.25
C LYS A 73 17.37 -6.41 11.17
N LEU A 74 17.75 -5.15 10.99
CA LEU A 74 18.85 -4.53 11.71
C LEU A 74 18.29 -3.57 12.75
N GLU A 75 18.32 -4.01 14.00
CA GLU A 75 17.84 -3.20 15.11
C GLU A 75 18.91 -2.18 15.58
N PRO A 76 18.51 -0.98 16.02
CA PRO A 76 17.14 -0.45 15.92
C PRO A 76 16.75 -0.10 14.48
N ASP A 77 15.52 -0.46 14.13
CA ASP A 77 14.78 -0.07 12.92
C ASP A 77 13.31 0.02 13.37
N ILE A 78 12.80 1.25 13.46
CA ILE A 78 11.49 1.54 14.04
C ILE A 78 10.42 1.61 12.95
N ASP A 79 10.84 1.61 11.68
CA ASP A 79 10.01 1.92 10.54
C ASP A 79 9.37 0.67 9.93
N GLY A 80 8.27 0.91 9.20
CA GLY A 80 7.62 -0.12 8.40
C GLY A 80 8.31 -0.32 7.06
N PHE A 81 7.91 -1.36 6.33
CA PHE A 81 8.33 -1.50 4.94
C PHE A 81 7.56 -0.54 4.03
N HIS A 82 8.26 0.34 3.31
CA HIS A 82 7.64 1.35 2.42
C HIS A 82 7.89 1.13 0.92
N GLY A 83 8.44 -0.02 0.54
CA GLY A 83 8.93 -0.23 -0.83
C GLY A 83 7.85 -0.28 -1.91
N ASN A 84 6.61 -0.68 -1.59
CA ASN A 84 5.52 -0.77 -2.60
C ASN A 84 5.12 0.58 -3.22
N GLN A 85 5.49 1.69 -2.59
CA GLN A 85 5.24 3.06 -3.09
C GLN A 85 6.50 3.74 -3.70
N ALA A 86 7.65 3.08 -3.59
CA ALA A 86 8.91 3.51 -4.18
C ALA A 86 8.89 3.30 -5.71
N SER A 87 9.69 4.06 -6.47
CA SER A 87 9.61 4.14 -7.94
C SER A 87 9.78 2.80 -8.64
N ARG A 88 10.52 1.86 -8.05
CA ARG A 88 10.78 0.51 -8.58
C ARG A 88 10.56 -0.59 -7.55
N ASN A 89 9.67 -0.36 -6.60
CA ASN A 89 9.30 -1.30 -5.54
C ASN A 89 10.42 -1.62 -4.55
N GLY A 90 11.43 -0.76 -4.50
CA GLY A 90 12.53 -0.82 -3.55
C GLY A 90 13.11 0.56 -3.33
N TYR A 91 13.85 0.68 -2.23
CA TYR A 91 14.50 1.90 -1.78
C TYR A 91 15.76 1.51 -1.01
N ILE A 92 16.50 2.49 -0.50
CA ILE A 92 17.57 2.24 0.46
C ILE A 92 17.31 2.98 1.76
N GLU A 93 17.71 2.36 2.85
CA GLU A 93 17.57 2.91 4.20
C GLU A 93 18.92 2.92 4.92
N LEU A 94 19.15 3.95 5.71
CA LEU A 94 20.39 4.16 6.42
C LEU A 94 20.30 3.67 7.87
N LEU A 95 20.94 2.53 8.14
CA LEU A 95 20.79 1.81 9.40
C LEU A 95 22.10 1.65 10.18
N PRO A 96 22.02 1.36 11.50
CA PRO A 96 20.79 1.31 12.32
C PRO A 96 20.12 2.68 12.54
N ASP A 97 18.80 2.73 12.64
CA ASP A 97 18.05 3.95 12.99
C ASP A 97 17.89 4.06 14.50
N SER A 98 18.70 4.94 15.09
CA SER A 98 18.69 5.17 16.53
C SER A 98 18.04 6.49 16.94
N ARG A 99 17.47 7.23 15.98
CA ARG A 99 16.99 8.59 16.21
C ARG A 99 15.88 9.00 15.23
N GLU A 100 14.70 8.46 15.44
CA GLU A 100 13.49 8.81 14.72
C GLU A 100 13.05 10.25 15.06
N ASN A 101 13.05 10.64 16.34
CA ASN A 101 12.45 11.90 16.78
C ASN A 101 13.29 12.64 17.84
N HIS A 102 12.78 13.80 18.28
CA HIS A 102 13.51 14.71 19.19
C HIS A 102 13.64 14.21 20.63
N ASP A 103 12.87 13.18 21.01
CA ASP A 103 13.01 12.52 22.31
C ASP A 103 14.19 11.55 22.32
N ASP A 104 14.64 11.11 21.14
CA ASP A 104 15.81 10.24 20.98
C ASP A 104 17.12 11.00 21.14
N LYS A 105 18.12 10.29 21.66
CA LYS A 105 19.41 10.90 21.99
C LYS A 105 20.19 11.19 20.70
N LEU A 106 20.45 12.46 20.45
CA LEU A 106 21.42 12.87 19.43
C LEU A 106 22.86 12.51 19.84
N VAL A 107 23.57 11.80 18.95
CA VAL A 107 24.97 11.40 19.06
C VAL A 107 25.71 11.82 17.79
N GLN A 108 26.52 12.88 17.93
CA GLN A 108 27.31 13.45 16.83
C GLN A 108 28.31 12.42 16.25
N GLU A 109 28.44 12.42 14.94
CA GLU A 109 29.28 11.49 14.16
C GLU A 109 28.92 10.01 14.36
N GLU A 110 27.67 9.74 14.74
CA GLU A 110 27.13 8.38 14.85
C GLU A 110 25.73 8.29 14.23
N ASN A 111 24.73 8.96 14.82
CA ASN A 111 23.37 9.05 14.30
C ASN A 111 23.06 10.39 13.61
N PHE A 112 23.96 11.35 13.77
CA PHE A 112 23.88 12.64 13.12
C PHE A 112 25.27 13.16 12.76
N THR A 113 25.45 13.68 11.55
CA THR A 113 26.64 14.47 11.19
C THR A 113 26.27 15.67 10.32
N ASN A 114 26.77 16.84 10.70
CA ASN A 114 26.66 18.04 9.87
C ASN A 114 27.84 18.19 8.89
N SER A 115 28.76 17.23 8.87
CA SER A 115 29.95 17.21 8.04
C SER A 115 29.68 16.37 6.77
N PRO A 116 29.53 16.97 5.58
CA PRO A 116 29.25 16.22 4.36
C PRO A 116 30.43 15.30 4.00
N GLY A 117 30.11 14.10 3.49
CA GLY A 117 31.12 13.10 3.10
C GLY A 117 31.83 12.41 4.26
N ALA A 118 31.40 12.61 5.51
CA ALA A 118 32.06 12.02 6.67
C ALA A 118 31.77 10.52 6.86
N MET A 119 30.57 10.06 6.49
CA MET A 119 30.15 8.66 6.64
C MET A 119 29.01 8.26 5.71
N ALA A 120 28.86 6.95 5.52
CA ALA A 120 27.82 6.31 4.72
C ALA A 120 27.61 7.01 3.36
N VAL A 121 28.66 7.00 2.54
CA VAL A 121 28.69 7.70 1.26
C VAL A 121 28.28 6.75 0.13
N LEU A 122 27.23 7.09 -0.61
CA LEU A 122 26.79 6.42 -1.83
C LEU A 122 27.49 7.01 -3.05
N HIS A 123 27.69 6.20 -4.09
CA HIS A 123 28.35 6.59 -5.33
C HIS A 123 27.54 6.15 -6.55
N TYR A 124 27.36 7.07 -7.51
CA TYR A 124 26.61 6.86 -8.75
C TYR A 124 27.40 7.40 -9.94
N LYS A 125 27.68 6.56 -10.93
CA LYS A 125 28.31 7.01 -12.18
C LYS A 125 27.28 7.59 -13.13
N VAL A 126 27.45 8.86 -13.47
CA VAL A 126 26.55 9.60 -14.36
C VAL A 126 27.34 10.17 -15.53
N LYS A 127 26.72 10.26 -16.70
CA LYS A 127 27.25 10.93 -17.89
C LYS A 127 26.46 12.22 -18.09
N ILE A 128 27.11 13.35 -17.80
CA ILE A 128 26.60 14.70 -18.05
C ILE A 128 26.94 15.07 -19.49
N ASN A 129 25.92 15.31 -20.32
CA ASN A 129 26.07 15.74 -21.70
C ASN A 129 26.07 17.28 -21.80
N THR A 130 25.36 17.96 -20.89
CA THR A 130 25.18 19.41 -20.88
C THR A 130 25.75 20.01 -19.58
N PRO A 131 26.92 20.66 -19.60
CA PRO A 131 27.46 21.32 -18.40
C PRO A 131 26.54 22.44 -17.90
N GLY A 132 26.59 22.73 -16.61
CA GLY A 132 25.86 23.82 -15.98
C GLY A 132 25.43 23.52 -14.56
N ARG A 133 24.52 24.36 -14.06
CA ARG A 133 23.90 24.20 -12.74
C ARG A 133 22.78 23.18 -12.80
N TYR A 134 22.82 22.22 -11.88
CA TYR A 134 21.78 21.23 -11.68
C TYR A 134 21.19 21.35 -10.28
N TYR A 135 19.89 21.64 -10.21
CA TYR A 135 19.10 21.56 -8.98
C TYR A 135 18.84 20.09 -8.63
N VAL A 136 19.04 19.76 -7.35
CA VAL A 136 18.93 18.37 -6.88
C VAL A 136 17.60 18.17 -6.17
N TRP A 137 16.81 17.24 -6.69
CA TRP A 137 15.62 16.72 -6.02
C TRP A 137 15.89 15.31 -5.52
N VAL A 138 15.45 15.01 -4.31
CA VAL A 138 15.49 13.66 -3.74
C VAL A 138 14.07 13.29 -3.29
N ARG A 139 13.64 12.06 -3.59
CA ARG A 139 12.40 11.46 -3.09
C ARG A 139 12.75 10.63 -1.86
N ALA A 140 12.22 11.05 -0.72
CA ALA A 140 12.51 10.46 0.58
C ALA A 140 11.23 10.09 1.30
N PHE A 141 11.29 9.07 2.15
CA PHE A 141 10.27 8.74 3.14
C PHE A 141 10.85 9.08 4.51
N SER A 142 9.99 9.56 5.40
CA SER A 142 10.41 9.88 6.76
C SER A 142 9.19 9.76 7.66
N THR A 143 9.33 8.99 8.72
CA THR A 143 8.33 8.70 9.75
C THR A 143 8.44 9.72 10.88
N GLY A 144 9.68 10.03 11.27
CA GLY A 144 10.04 10.82 12.44
C GLY A 144 10.27 12.31 12.17
N THR A 145 10.90 13.03 13.10
CA THR A 145 11.33 14.43 12.90
C THR A 145 12.81 14.57 12.61
N GLU A 146 13.59 13.48 12.73
CA GLU A 146 15.05 13.49 12.87
C GLU A 146 15.78 12.51 11.94
N ASP A 147 15.04 11.88 11.04
CA ASP A 147 15.36 10.87 10.01
C ASP A 147 15.30 11.46 8.58
N ASN A 148 15.54 12.77 8.44
CA ASN A 148 14.98 13.57 7.35
C ASN A 148 15.97 14.55 6.70
N GLY A 149 17.26 14.18 6.65
CA GLY A 149 18.28 14.99 5.99
C GLY A 149 19.43 14.21 5.37
N LEU A 150 20.02 14.80 4.32
CA LEU A 150 21.17 14.29 3.58
C LEU A 150 22.12 15.42 3.14
N HIS A 151 23.30 15.04 2.67
CA HIS A 151 24.17 15.90 1.85
C HIS A 151 24.37 15.27 0.47
N VAL A 152 24.61 16.11 -0.53
CA VAL A 152 24.95 15.73 -1.92
C VAL A 152 26.25 16.41 -2.35
N GLY A 153 27.03 15.71 -3.16
CA GLY A 153 28.30 16.15 -3.71
C GLY A 153 28.59 15.47 -5.05
N PHE A 154 29.72 15.81 -5.65
CA PHE A 154 30.21 15.14 -6.86
C PHE A 154 31.73 15.17 -6.94
N ASP A 155 32.31 14.14 -7.55
CA ASP A 155 33.76 13.98 -7.78
C ASP A 155 34.59 14.28 -6.51
N THR A 156 34.16 13.72 -5.38
CA THR A 156 34.74 13.88 -4.04
C THR A 156 34.67 15.30 -3.46
N THR A 157 33.92 16.19 -4.10
CA THR A 157 33.68 17.57 -3.66
C THR A 157 32.28 17.68 -3.05
N TRP A 158 32.17 18.45 -1.97
CA TRP A 158 30.92 18.69 -1.25
C TRP A 158 30.60 20.20 -1.22
N PRO A 159 30.03 20.76 -2.30
CA PRO A 159 29.74 22.20 -2.42
C PRO A 159 28.85 22.71 -1.29
N GLU A 160 28.90 24.01 -0.98
CA GLU A 160 28.05 24.62 0.06
C GLU A 160 26.56 24.34 -0.19
N HIS A 161 26.11 24.50 -1.44
CA HIS A 161 24.75 24.22 -1.88
C HIS A 161 24.45 22.73 -2.11
N GLY A 162 25.37 21.83 -1.77
CA GLY A 162 25.09 20.40 -1.67
C GLY A 162 24.75 19.94 -0.24
N GLN A 163 24.90 20.81 0.74
CA GLN A 163 24.85 20.41 2.15
C GLN A 163 23.48 20.66 2.78
N ARG A 164 23.11 19.82 3.75
CA ARG A 164 21.94 19.99 4.62
C ARG A 164 20.61 20.03 3.87
N MET A 165 20.40 19.09 2.95
CA MET A 165 19.07 18.81 2.42
C MET A 165 18.15 18.42 3.58
N GLN A 166 16.90 18.91 3.59
CA GLN A 166 15.97 18.73 4.72
C GLN A 166 14.51 18.54 4.27
N TRP A 167 13.82 17.59 4.91
CA TRP A 167 12.39 17.32 4.74
C TRP A 167 11.59 17.59 6.03
N CYS A 168 10.86 18.70 6.08
CA CYS A 168 9.90 18.97 7.16
C CYS A 168 8.45 18.56 6.83
N GLU A 169 8.11 18.53 5.55
CA GLU A 169 6.79 18.19 5.04
C GLU A 169 6.81 16.78 4.43
N GLY A 170 5.63 16.18 4.24
CA GLY A 170 5.52 14.89 3.56
C GLY A 170 5.85 13.67 4.41
N LYS A 171 5.69 13.76 5.74
CA LYS A 171 5.87 12.63 6.65
C LYS A 171 4.93 11.48 6.33
N ASN A 172 5.40 10.26 6.53
CA ASN A 172 4.68 9.02 6.21
C ASN A 172 4.26 8.91 4.74
N ASN A 173 5.00 9.55 3.83
CA ASN A 173 4.79 9.48 2.39
C ASN A 173 6.08 9.76 1.62
N TRP A 174 6.26 9.08 0.48
CA TRP A 174 7.38 9.35 -0.42
C TRP A 174 7.27 10.74 -1.06
N THR A 175 8.14 11.65 -0.64
CA THR A 175 8.02 13.07 -0.94
C THR A 175 9.29 13.61 -1.62
N TRP A 176 9.10 14.30 -2.74
CA TRP A 176 10.16 15.05 -3.41
C TRP A 176 10.54 16.30 -2.62
N GLY A 177 11.82 16.46 -2.31
CA GLY A 177 12.36 17.63 -1.61
C GLY A 177 13.64 18.17 -2.26
N SER A 178 13.78 19.50 -2.17
CA SER A 178 14.92 20.27 -2.67
C SER A 178 15.08 21.55 -1.85
N ARG A 179 15.36 21.41 -0.55
CA ARG A 179 15.46 22.53 0.40
C ARG A 179 16.73 22.46 1.21
N GLN A 180 17.46 23.57 1.30
CA GLN A 180 18.68 23.67 2.08
C GLN A 180 18.40 24.25 3.46
N ARG A 181 18.63 23.48 4.52
CA ARG A 181 18.55 23.98 5.89
C ARG A 181 19.64 25.03 6.16
N THR A 182 19.21 26.13 6.78
CA THR A 182 20.08 27.18 7.29
C THR A 182 19.87 27.35 8.80
N LYS A 183 20.63 28.27 9.40
CA LYS A 183 20.45 28.63 10.81
C LYS A 183 19.13 29.38 11.02
N GLU A 184 18.74 30.19 10.04
CA GLU A 184 17.55 31.06 10.07
C GLU A 184 16.29 30.32 9.63
N GLU A 185 16.41 29.35 8.72
CA GLU A 185 15.31 28.56 8.17
C GLU A 185 15.57 27.06 8.35
N HIS A 186 14.96 26.48 9.38
CA HIS A 186 15.18 25.10 9.79
C HIS A 186 14.56 24.07 8.83
N CYS A 187 13.48 24.43 8.14
CA CYS A 187 12.86 23.57 7.11
C CYS A 187 13.45 23.79 5.72
N GLY A 188 14.47 24.63 5.66
CA GLY A 188 15.27 24.90 4.49
C GLY A 188 14.63 25.83 3.47
N ILE A 189 15.52 26.47 2.72
CA ILE A 189 15.20 27.39 1.63
C ILE A 189 15.10 26.56 0.36
N ALA A 190 13.96 26.64 -0.33
CA ALA A 190 13.74 25.92 -1.58
C ALA A 190 14.72 26.40 -2.67
N LYS A 191 15.10 25.50 -3.57
CA LYS A 191 15.98 25.78 -4.73
C LYS A 191 17.42 26.17 -4.38
N GLU A 192 17.82 26.04 -3.10
CA GLU A 192 19.19 26.28 -2.63
C GLU A 192 20.04 25.00 -2.55
N ILE A 193 19.50 23.87 -3.04
CA ILE A 193 20.27 22.64 -3.26
C ILE A 193 20.59 22.50 -4.74
N TYR A 194 21.87 22.66 -5.10
CA TYR A 194 22.34 22.51 -6.47
C TYR A 194 23.83 22.14 -6.56
N LEU A 195 24.21 21.59 -7.72
CA LEU A 195 25.59 21.28 -8.11
C LEU A 195 25.93 22.08 -9.37
N ASP A 196 27.06 22.78 -9.37
CA ASP A 196 27.61 23.43 -10.57
C ASP A 196 28.63 22.47 -11.21
N ILE A 197 28.25 21.83 -12.33
CA ILE A 197 29.07 20.85 -13.05
C ILE A 197 29.54 21.48 -14.37
N ASP A 198 30.77 22.00 -14.37
CA ASP A 198 31.30 22.81 -15.47
C ASP A 198 31.86 22.00 -16.66
N GLU A 199 32.05 20.69 -16.49
CA GLU A 199 32.61 19.81 -17.51
C GLU A 199 31.58 18.77 -17.96
N ALA A 200 31.58 18.44 -19.25
CA ALA A 200 30.80 17.33 -19.78
C ALA A 200 31.62 16.05 -19.66
N GLY A 201 30.99 14.93 -19.35
CA GLY A 201 31.68 13.67 -19.19
C GLY A 201 31.07 12.78 -18.13
N VAL A 202 31.86 11.80 -17.68
CA VAL A 202 31.46 10.90 -16.61
C VAL A 202 31.88 11.49 -15.27
N HIS A 203 30.91 11.65 -14.37
CA HIS A 203 31.08 12.15 -13.01
C HIS A 203 30.62 11.10 -11.99
N ASP A 204 31.13 11.20 -10.77
CA ASP A 204 30.65 10.44 -9.61
C ASP A 204 29.77 11.33 -8.75
N ILE A 205 28.44 11.16 -8.83
CA ILE A 205 27.51 11.85 -7.93
C ILE A 205 27.46 11.08 -6.62
N GLN A 206 27.53 11.81 -5.50
CA GLN A 206 27.67 11.22 -4.18
C GLN A 206 26.63 11.78 -3.23
N PHE A 207 26.11 10.91 -2.36
CA PHE A 207 25.24 11.29 -1.26
C PHE A 207 25.81 10.77 0.04
N SER A 208 25.78 11.56 1.11
CA SER A 208 26.27 11.13 2.43
C SER A 208 25.23 11.39 3.50
N MET A 209 25.26 10.56 4.53
CA MET A 209 24.45 10.72 5.73
C MET A 209 24.54 12.14 6.30
N ARG A 210 23.37 12.66 6.69
CA ARG A 210 23.27 13.71 7.72
C ARG A 210 22.59 13.16 8.97
N GLU A 211 21.55 12.36 8.81
CA GLU A 211 20.74 11.73 9.86
C GLU A 211 20.57 10.23 9.53
N ASP A 212 20.53 9.35 10.52
CA ASP A 212 20.20 7.92 10.33
C ASP A 212 18.69 7.73 10.15
N GLY A 213 18.24 6.52 9.82
CA GLY A 213 16.84 6.23 9.46
C GLY A 213 16.39 6.78 8.11
N PHE A 214 17.20 7.60 7.45
CA PHE A 214 16.80 8.22 6.18
C PHE A 214 16.48 7.18 5.09
N GLU A 215 15.23 7.18 4.62
CA GLU A 215 14.78 6.37 3.49
C GLU A 215 14.87 7.13 2.17
N PHE A 216 15.56 6.56 1.19
CA PHE A 216 15.89 7.19 -0.09
C PHE A 216 15.44 6.30 -1.26
N ASP A 217 14.54 6.82 -2.08
CA ASP A 217 13.99 6.12 -3.26
C ASP A 217 14.67 6.56 -4.56
N LYS A 218 14.73 7.87 -4.83
CA LYS A 218 15.15 8.37 -6.15
C LYS A 218 15.69 9.79 -6.10
N PHE A 219 16.62 10.14 -6.97
CA PHE A 219 17.05 11.52 -7.16
C PHE A 219 16.97 11.99 -8.61
N ILE A 220 16.82 13.31 -8.77
CA ILE A 220 16.81 14.00 -10.06
C ILE A 220 17.82 15.14 -10.00
N LEU A 221 18.62 15.28 -11.05
CA LEU A 221 19.36 16.50 -11.36
C LEU A 221 18.65 17.18 -12.53
N THR A 222 18.29 18.46 -12.38
CA THR A 222 17.63 19.24 -13.44
C THR A 222 18.24 20.62 -13.60
N GLN A 223 18.45 21.08 -14.83
CA GLN A 223 18.87 22.45 -15.11
C GLN A 223 17.70 23.46 -15.03
N ASP A 224 16.46 22.98 -15.02
CA ASP A 224 15.27 23.83 -14.90
C ASP A 224 14.96 24.13 -13.42
N ILE A 225 15.14 25.40 -13.04
CA ILE A 225 14.87 25.92 -11.70
C ILE A 225 13.38 25.83 -11.30
N ASP A 226 12.48 25.78 -12.28
CA ASP A 226 11.03 25.72 -12.06
C ASP A 226 10.47 24.30 -12.19
N TYR A 227 11.33 23.31 -12.42
CA TYR A 227 10.95 21.90 -12.43
C TYR A 227 10.44 21.47 -11.04
N ILE A 228 9.23 20.91 -11.01
CA ILE A 228 8.63 20.29 -9.83
C ILE A 228 8.32 18.84 -10.20
N PRO A 229 9.00 17.85 -9.59
CA PRO A 229 8.70 16.46 -9.86
C PRO A 229 7.28 16.09 -9.39
N HIS A 230 6.61 15.20 -10.13
CA HIS A 230 5.31 14.64 -9.78
C HIS A 230 5.38 13.10 -9.78
N GLY A 231 4.52 12.46 -8.97
CA GLY A 231 4.51 11.00 -8.84
C GLY A 231 5.90 10.46 -8.47
N VAL A 232 6.33 9.42 -9.19
CA VAL A 232 7.65 8.78 -9.01
C VAL A 232 8.78 9.46 -9.82
N GLY A 233 8.52 10.61 -10.44
CA GLY A 233 9.48 11.30 -11.29
C GLY A 233 9.68 10.65 -12.68
N PRO A 234 10.64 11.14 -13.49
CA PRO A 234 10.89 10.61 -14.82
C PRO A 234 11.65 9.27 -14.79
N GLU A 235 11.57 8.54 -15.89
CA GLU A 235 12.27 7.26 -16.07
C GLU A 235 13.80 7.43 -16.06
N THR A 236 14.49 6.53 -15.39
CA THR A 236 15.96 6.48 -15.43
C THR A 236 16.47 6.11 -16.82
N GLN A 237 17.42 6.89 -17.32
CA GLN A 237 18.09 6.69 -18.61
C GLN A 237 19.55 6.28 -18.38
N VAL A 238 20.10 5.46 -19.28
CA VAL A 238 21.50 5.00 -19.21
C VAL A 238 22.22 5.17 -20.54
N ALA A 239 23.48 5.60 -20.49
CA ALA A 239 24.38 5.69 -21.63
C ALA A 239 25.12 4.37 -21.88
N ALA A 240 25.34 3.57 -20.82
CA ALA A 240 26.00 2.29 -20.89
C ALA A 240 25.54 1.38 -19.73
N GLY A 241 25.56 0.07 -19.96
CA GLY A 241 25.09 -0.94 -19.00
C GLY A 241 23.62 -1.30 -19.17
N THR A 242 23.10 -2.09 -18.23
CA THR A 242 21.69 -2.51 -18.20
C THR A 242 21.14 -2.23 -16.82
N LEU A 243 20.02 -1.51 -16.77
CA LEU A 243 19.30 -1.28 -15.53
C LEU A 243 18.79 -2.61 -14.96
N PRO A 244 18.91 -2.84 -13.64
CA PRO A 244 18.19 -3.93 -12.98
C PRO A 244 16.68 -3.84 -13.25
N PRO A 245 15.96 -4.97 -13.31
CA PRO A 245 14.50 -4.94 -13.29
C PRO A 245 14.01 -4.27 -11.99
N ALA A 246 12.78 -3.74 -12.00
CA ALA A 246 12.14 -3.33 -10.75
C ALA A 246 12.03 -4.54 -9.80
N PHE A 247 12.06 -4.29 -8.49
CA PHE A 247 11.79 -5.35 -7.53
C PHE A 247 10.35 -5.86 -7.70
N PRO A 248 10.10 -7.15 -7.41
CA PRO A 248 8.75 -7.67 -7.45
C PRO A 248 7.92 -7.04 -6.33
N VAL A 249 6.72 -6.56 -6.68
CA VAL A 249 5.71 -6.21 -5.67
C VAL A 249 5.10 -7.52 -5.18
N VAL A 250 5.17 -7.77 -3.87
CA VAL A 250 4.42 -8.86 -3.23
C VAL A 250 3.23 -8.22 -2.53
N GLY A 251 2.07 -8.25 -3.18
CA GLY A 251 0.85 -7.82 -2.54
C GLY A 251 0.13 -8.96 -1.82
N PRO A 252 -1.10 -8.69 -1.34
CA PRO A 252 -1.93 -9.66 -0.65
C PRO A 252 -2.06 -10.96 -1.45
N GLN A 253 -1.83 -12.10 -0.78
CA GLN A 253 -2.08 -13.41 -1.37
C GLN A 253 -3.57 -13.73 -1.29
N ILE A 254 -4.17 -14.12 -2.41
CA ILE A 254 -5.56 -14.59 -2.43
C ILE A 254 -5.60 -16.03 -1.90
N ALA A 255 -6.23 -16.20 -0.74
CA ALA A 255 -6.31 -17.46 -0.02
C ALA A 255 -7.66 -17.62 0.69
N ALA A 256 -8.74 -17.11 0.08
CA ALA A 256 -10.07 -17.11 0.65
C ALA A 256 -10.47 -18.49 1.24
N PRO A 257 -11.10 -18.55 2.43
CA PRO A 257 -11.50 -19.81 3.05
C PRO A 257 -12.56 -20.53 2.20
N ALA A 258 -12.96 -21.75 2.55
CA ALA A 258 -14.11 -22.40 1.92
C ALA A 258 -15.42 -21.59 2.15
N GLY A 259 -16.38 -21.70 1.23
CA GLY A 259 -17.72 -21.14 1.39
C GLY A 259 -18.14 -20.10 0.35
N ARG A 260 -19.21 -19.38 0.66
CA ARG A 260 -19.74 -18.25 -0.13
C ARG A 260 -19.80 -17.00 0.75
N ILE A 261 -19.97 -15.84 0.13
CA ILE A 261 -20.00 -14.54 0.83
C ILE A 261 -21.29 -13.78 0.52
N ALA A 262 -21.80 -13.09 1.53
CA ALA A 262 -22.90 -12.14 1.46
C ALA A 262 -22.44 -10.80 2.04
N VAL A 263 -22.97 -9.69 1.51
CA VAL A 263 -22.69 -8.34 2.03
C VAL A 263 -24.01 -7.66 2.38
N VAL A 264 -24.06 -7.05 3.56
CA VAL A 264 -25.18 -6.22 4.03
C VAL A 264 -24.59 -4.88 4.43
N ALA A 265 -24.89 -3.86 3.63
CA ALA A 265 -24.37 -2.50 3.73
C ALA A 265 -25.48 -1.50 4.14
N ASP A 266 -25.18 -0.50 4.95
CA ASP A 266 -26.10 0.61 5.26
C ASP A 266 -26.04 1.71 4.18
N GLY A 267 -25.12 2.67 4.24
CA GLY A 267 -24.89 3.74 3.27
C GLY A 267 -26.04 4.73 3.04
N ASN A 268 -27.23 4.48 3.60
CA ASN A 268 -28.39 5.34 3.49
C ASN A 268 -28.47 6.37 4.64
N SER A 269 -28.02 6.04 5.85
CA SER A 269 -28.25 6.90 7.01
C SER A 269 -27.24 6.66 8.17
N PRO A 270 -26.77 7.72 8.85
CA PRO A 270 -26.34 8.98 8.30
C PRO A 270 -24.93 8.91 7.69
N ASP A 271 -24.20 7.79 7.78
CA ASP A 271 -22.85 7.65 7.21
C ASP A 271 -22.90 7.32 5.70
N PRO A 272 -22.14 8.01 4.83
CA PRO A 272 -22.09 7.69 3.40
C PRO A 272 -20.81 6.95 2.95
N ASP A 273 -19.94 6.53 3.87
CA ASP A 273 -18.69 5.77 3.57
C ASP A 273 -18.91 4.53 2.71
N ASP A 274 -20.06 3.90 2.88
CA ASP A 274 -20.48 2.73 2.15
C ASP A 274 -20.56 2.91 0.62
N LEU A 275 -20.58 4.14 0.11
CA LEU A 275 -20.38 4.41 -1.33
C LEU A 275 -18.99 3.94 -1.78
N GLY A 276 -17.95 4.32 -1.03
CA GLY A 276 -16.57 3.88 -1.26
C GLY A 276 -16.39 2.41 -0.91
N GLY A 277 -16.93 1.98 0.25
CA GLY A 277 -16.93 0.60 0.72
C GLY A 277 -17.50 -0.38 -0.31
N THR A 278 -18.67 -0.09 -0.87
CA THR A 278 -19.34 -0.90 -1.90
C THR A 278 -18.52 -1.01 -3.18
N ALA A 279 -18.02 0.14 -3.68
CA ALA A 279 -17.24 0.16 -4.92
C ALA A 279 -15.94 -0.66 -4.79
N VAL A 280 -15.26 -0.58 -3.65
CA VAL A 280 -14.06 -1.38 -3.38
C VAL A 280 -14.39 -2.85 -3.15
N SER A 281 -15.45 -3.17 -2.40
CA SER A 281 -15.86 -4.55 -2.12
C SER A 281 -16.11 -5.37 -3.39
N ILE A 282 -16.92 -4.82 -4.31
CA ILE A 282 -17.22 -5.46 -5.60
C ILE A 282 -15.96 -5.59 -6.46
N ALA A 283 -15.12 -4.54 -6.49
CA ALA A 283 -13.87 -4.54 -7.23
C ALA A 283 -12.87 -5.59 -6.70
N LEU A 284 -12.74 -5.72 -5.37
CA LEU A 284 -11.86 -6.70 -4.71
C LEU A 284 -12.28 -8.13 -5.02
N LEU A 285 -13.58 -8.45 -4.92
CA LEU A 285 -14.10 -9.78 -5.23
C LEU A 285 -13.78 -10.17 -6.68
N ARG A 286 -13.96 -9.25 -7.62
CA ARG A 286 -13.61 -9.48 -9.03
C ARG A 286 -12.11 -9.58 -9.26
N ALA A 287 -11.31 -8.71 -8.63
CA ALA A 287 -9.85 -8.74 -8.73
C ALA A 287 -9.26 -10.05 -8.19
N ALA A 288 -9.89 -10.62 -7.15
CA ALA A 288 -9.51 -11.90 -6.56
C ALA A 288 -10.00 -13.13 -7.36
N GLY A 289 -10.86 -12.94 -8.36
CA GLY A 289 -11.51 -14.03 -9.10
C GLY A 289 -12.50 -14.84 -8.25
N LEU A 290 -13.20 -14.15 -7.34
CA LEU A 290 -14.13 -14.73 -6.37
C LEU A 290 -15.55 -14.14 -6.52
N GLU A 291 -15.84 -13.46 -7.64
CA GLU A 291 -17.14 -12.85 -7.89
C GLU A 291 -18.30 -13.86 -7.91
N ASP A 292 -18.03 -15.11 -8.31
CA ASP A 292 -19.01 -16.20 -8.38
C ASP A 292 -19.40 -16.74 -7.00
N ARG A 293 -18.67 -16.35 -5.96
CA ARG A 293 -18.93 -16.72 -4.56
C ARG A 293 -19.75 -15.67 -3.81
N LEU A 294 -20.00 -14.50 -4.41
CA LEU A 294 -20.92 -13.50 -3.88
C LEU A 294 -22.36 -13.92 -4.17
N VAL A 295 -23.10 -14.27 -3.12
CA VAL A 295 -24.44 -14.88 -3.26
C VAL A 295 -25.58 -13.99 -2.82
N HIS A 296 -25.26 -12.91 -2.11
CA HIS A 296 -26.22 -11.90 -1.67
C HIS A 296 -25.50 -10.56 -1.53
N TYR A 297 -26.13 -9.49 -1.97
CA TYR A 297 -25.67 -8.14 -1.70
C TYR A 297 -26.89 -7.23 -1.50
N SER A 298 -27.01 -6.68 -0.31
CA SER A 298 -27.99 -5.64 -0.01
C SER A 298 -27.28 -4.38 0.47
N HIS A 299 -27.88 -3.23 0.16
CA HIS A 299 -27.50 -1.93 0.70
C HIS A 299 -28.70 -1.28 1.38
N SER A 300 -28.50 -0.14 2.04
CA SER A 300 -29.57 0.64 2.66
C SER A 300 -30.31 -0.12 3.77
N CYS A 301 -29.53 -0.77 4.64
CA CYS A 301 -30.04 -1.61 5.72
C CYS A 301 -30.34 -0.89 7.05
N ASP A 302 -30.11 0.42 7.17
CA ASP A 302 -30.76 1.24 8.24
C ASP A 302 -32.25 1.33 7.88
N LEU A 303 -33.09 0.68 8.70
CA LEU A 303 -34.51 0.45 8.40
C LEU A 303 -35.43 1.52 8.99
N GLU A 304 -34.98 2.23 10.03
CA GLU A 304 -35.65 3.36 10.65
C GLU A 304 -34.83 4.64 10.54
N ARG A 305 -35.13 5.45 9.53
CA ARG A 305 -34.47 6.75 9.33
C ARG A 305 -34.36 7.59 10.61
N GLY A 306 -33.12 7.76 11.07
CA GLY A 306 -32.79 8.67 12.17
C GLY A 306 -33.02 10.16 11.86
N ASP A 307 -33.04 10.99 12.90
CA ASP A 307 -33.24 12.45 12.81
C ASP A 307 -32.04 13.21 12.19
N ARG A 308 -30.92 12.51 11.95
CA ARG A 308 -29.67 13.10 11.42
C ARG A 308 -29.71 13.34 9.91
N ILE A 309 -30.67 12.76 9.21
CA ILE A 309 -30.82 12.87 7.75
C ILE A 309 -32.26 13.22 7.37
N SER A 310 -32.42 14.03 6.32
CA SER A 310 -33.76 14.33 5.79
C SER A 310 -34.27 13.20 4.90
N ALA A 311 -35.59 12.99 4.85
CA ALA A 311 -36.24 12.06 3.94
C ALA A 311 -35.78 12.19 2.47
N ARG A 312 -35.47 13.42 2.07
CA ARG A 312 -34.99 13.70 0.72
C ARG A 312 -33.55 13.23 0.52
N ALA A 313 -32.66 13.55 1.45
CA ALA A 313 -31.25 13.18 1.38
C ALA A 313 -31.06 11.66 1.48
N GLU A 314 -31.81 11.00 2.36
CA GLU A 314 -31.86 9.54 2.42
C GLU A 314 -32.25 8.96 1.07
N LYS A 315 -33.38 9.38 0.48
CA LYS A 315 -33.80 8.91 -0.85
C LYS A 315 -32.74 9.12 -1.95
N GLU A 316 -31.98 10.22 -1.88
CA GLU A 316 -30.86 10.49 -2.79
C GLU A 316 -29.72 9.46 -2.58
N ARG A 317 -29.43 9.07 -1.34
CA ARG A 317 -28.42 8.05 -1.00
C ARG A 317 -28.79 6.64 -1.42
N HIS A 318 -30.05 6.22 -1.26
CA HIS A 318 -30.52 4.94 -1.80
C HIS A 318 -30.21 4.83 -3.31
N THR A 319 -30.44 5.91 -4.05
CA THR A 319 -30.12 5.97 -5.48
C THR A 319 -28.60 5.91 -5.72
N LEU A 320 -27.79 6.58 -4.90
CA LEU A 320 -26.33 6.55 -5.00
C LEU A 320 -25.76 5.16 -4.66
N MET A 321 -26.30 4.47 -3.67
CA MET A 321 -25.92 3.09 -3.31
C MET A 321 -26.23 2.12 -4.44
N GLN A 322 -27.43 2.19 -5.02
CA GLN A 322 -27.76 1.38 -6.20
C GLN A 322 -26.80 1.67 -7.37
N VAL A 323 -26.47 2.95 -7.59
CA VAL A 323 -25.50 3.36 -8.62
C VAL A 323 -24.09 2.83 -8.32
N ALA A 324 -23.64 2.87 -7.07
CA ALA A 324 -22.36 2.33 -6.63
C ALA A 324 -22.29 0.83 -6.92
N CYS A 325 -23.35 0.08 -6.60
CA CYS A 325 -23.49 -1.35 -6.93
C CYS A 325 -23.45 -1.60 -8.46
N ASP A 326 -24.46 -1.09 -9.17
CA ASP A 326 -24.71 -1.44 -10.57
C ASP A 326 -23.58 -1.01 -11.50
N ILE A 327 -23.05 0.21 -11.31
CA ILE A 327 -21.99 0.72 -12.17
C ILE A 327 -20.67 0.02 -11.87
N THR A 328 -20.36 -0.27 -10.61
CA THR A 328 -19.13 -1.04 -10.28
C THR A 328 -19.22 -2.43 -10.87
N ALA A 329 -20.31 -3.16 -10.60
CA ALA A 329 -20.54 -4.51 -11.12
C ALA A 329 -20.46 -4.57 -12.65
N ARG A 330 -21.11 -3.62 -13.35
CA ARG A 330 -21.05 -3.53 -14.82
C ARG A 330 -19.65 -3.24 -15.35
N ARG A 331 -18.88 -2.37 -14.69
CA ARG A 331 -17.52 -1.96 -15.11
C ARG A 331 -16.50 -3.08 -14.89
N TRP A 332 -16.64 -3.82 -13.79
CA TRP A 332 -15.72 -4.89 -13.40
C TRP A 332 -16.08 -6.24 -14.04
N GLY A 333 -17.37 -6.48 -14.27
CA GLY A 333 -17.94 -7.69 -14.88
C GLY A 333 -18.04 -8.87 -13.91
N GLY A 334 -18.76 -9.92 -14.31
CA GLY A 334 -18.84 -11.19 -13.57
C GLY A 334 -19.97 -11.31 -12.55
N PHE A 335 -20.82 -10.28 -12.41
CA PHE A 335 -21.94 -10.24 -11.46
C PHE A 335 -23.32 -10.31 -12.14
N ASP A 336 -23.40 -10.79 -13.39
CA ASP A 336 -24.64 -10.76 -14.18
C ASP A 336 -25.80 -11.58 -13.56
N ALA A 337 -25.48 -12.52 -12.68
CA ALA A 337 -26.45 -13.36 -11.97
C ALA A 337 -26.88 -12.79 -10.61
N LEU A 338 -26.24 -11.73 -10.13
CA LEU A 338 -26.51 -11.13 -8.84
C LEU A 338 -27.52 -9.99 -8.98
N THR A 339 -28.47 -9.92 -8.05
CA THR A 339 -29.33 -8.75 -7.87
C THR A 339 -28.85 -7.99 -6.64
N PHE A 340 -28.61 -6.69 -6.79
CA PHE A 340 -28.33 -5.81 -5.66
C PHE A 340 -29.65 -5.28 -5.12
N PHE A 341 -29.92 -5.50 -3.84
CA PHE A 341 -31.19 -5.14 -3.21
C PHE A 341 -31.07 -3.88 -2.36
N ASP A 342 -32.05 -2.98 -2.50
CA ASP A 342 -32.31 -1.92 -1.53
C ASP A 342 -33.09 -2.50 -0.35
N ALA A 343 -32.42 -2.70 0.78
CA ALA A 343 -32.97 -3.41 1.93
C ALA A 343 -34.20 -2.75 2.54
N LEU A 344 -34.27 -1.41 2.56
CA LEU A 344 -35.44 -0.68 3.05
C LEU A 344 -36.62 -0.78 2.08
N TRP A 345 -36.39 -0.59 0.78
CA TRP A 345 -37.48 -0.53 -0.21
C TRP A 345 -37.90 -1.90 -0.76
N GLN A 346 -37.05 -2.90 -0.61
CA GLN A 346 -37.25 -4.28 -1.07
C GLN A 346 -37.01 -5.27 0.08
N GLU A 347 -37.50 -4.93 1.28
CA GLU A 347 -37.21 -5.67 2.52
C GLU A 347 -37.59 -7.16 2.43
N GLU A 348 -38.79 -7.49 1.93
CA GLU A 348 -39.24 -8.88 1.83
C GLU A 348 -38.35 -9.72 0.89
N GLU A 349 -38.00 -9.16 -0.28
CA GLU A 349 -37.11 -9.82 -1.24
C GLU A 349 -35.69 -9.98 -0.68
N THR A 350 -35.19 -8.94 -0.01
CA THR A 350 -33.85 -8.93 0.61
C THR A 350 -33.74 -10.01 1.68
N ILE A 351 -34.72 -10.07 2.60
CA ILE A 351 -34.79 -11.10 3.65
C ILE A 351 -34.87 -12.49 3.03
N SER A 352 -35.71 -12.67 2.01
CA SER A 352 -35.88 -13.97 1.36
C SER A 352 -34.59 -14.44 0.69
N ASP A 353 -33.89 -13.56 -0.02
CA ASP A 353 -32.64 -13.88 -0.73
C ASP A 353 -31.52 -14.26 0.25
N LEU A 354 -31.32 -13.46 1.30
CA LEU A 354 -30.32 -13.77 2.33
C LEU A 354 -30.68 -15.05 3.12
N ALA A 355 -31.96 -15.24 3.46
CA ALA A 355 -32.41 -16.47 4.13
C ALA A 355 -32.20 -17.71 3.26
N GLU A 356 -32.40 -17.61 1.95
CA GLU A 356 -32.08 -18.69 1.01
C GLU A 356 -30.57 -18.98 0.96
N ALA A 357 -29.73 -17.94 0.90
CA ALA A 357 -28.28 -18.09 0.98
C ALA A 357 -27.84 -18.80 2.28
N ILE A 358 -28.43 -18.42 3.42
CA ILE A 358 -28.23 -19.08 4.72
C ILE A 358 -28.64 -20.55 4.65
N ASN A 359 -29.82 -20.85 4.09
CA ASN A 359 -30.37 -22.21 4.02
C ASN A 359 -29.52 -23.17 3.18
N GLN A 360 -28.75 -22.65 2.22
CA GLN A 360 -27.82 -23.42 1.39
C GLN A 360 -26.52 -23.78 2.12
N SER A 361 -26.25 -23.20 3.30
CA SER A 361 -25.00 -23.39 4.04
C SER A 361 -24.78 -24.83 4.52
N SER A 362 -23.52 -25.23 4.57
CA SER A 362 -23.05 -26.51 5.09
C SER A 362 -21.63 -26.42 5.65
N ALA A 363 -21.13 -27.51 6.24
CA ALA A 363 -19.75 -27.54 6.74
C ALA A 363 -18.69 -27.34 5.64
N GLU A 364 -18.96 -27.84 4.43
CA GLU A 364 -18.06 -27.75 3.27
C GLU A 364 -18.26 -26.46 2.46
N ASP A 365 -19.42 -25.82 2.62
CA ASP A 365 -19.79 -24.57 1.97
C ASP A 365 -20.48 -23.62 2.97
N PRO A 366 -19.72 -23.05 3.92
CA PRO A 366 -20.27 -22.11 4.90
C PRO A 366 -20.62 -20.77 4.23
N LEU A 367 -21.54 -20.02 4.85
CA LEU A 367 -21.83 -18.64 4.43
C LEU A 367 -21.08 -17.66 5.35
N TRP A 368 -20.35 -16.74 4.75
CA TRP A 368 -19.74 -15.61 5.43
C TRP A 368 -20.55 -14.36 5.12
N ILE A 369 -21.07 -13.68 6.14
CA ILE A 369 -21.83 -12.44 6.00
C ILE A 369 -20.94 -11.30 6.46
N ILE A 370 -20.72 -10.32 5.60
CA ILE A 370 -20.10 -9.04 5.95
C ILE A 370 -21.19 -8.14 6.50
N GLU A 371 -21.03 -7.74 7.76
CA GLU A 371 -21.87 -6.71 8.38
C GLU A 371 -21.19 -5.35 8.23
N ALA A 372 -21.58 -4.61 7.19
CA ALA A 372 -21.08 -3.28 6.84
C ALA A 372 -22.13 -2.23 7.21
N GLY A 373 -22.54 -2.20 8.49
CA GLY A 373 -23.62 -1.34 8.96
C GLY A 373 -24.50 -2.05 9.97
N GLU A 374 -25.82 -1.90 9.85
CA GLU A 374 -26.78 -2.41 10.83
C GLU A 374 -27.11 -3.91 10.70
N PRO A 375 -27.31 -4.62 11.83
CA PRO A 375 -27.52 -6.06 11.83
C PRO A 375 -28.96 -6.51 11.48
N ASP A 376 -29.91 -5.61 11.25
CA ASP A 376 -31.34 -5.97 11.21
C ASP A 376 -31.73 -6.89 10.07
N ILE A 377 -31.21 -6.64 8.86
CA ILE A 377 -31.45 -7.53 7.72
C ILE A 377 -30.88 -8.93 7.99
N ILE A 378 -29.73 -9.01 8.66
CA ILE A 378 -29.13 -10.28 9.08
C ILE A 378 -30.05 -10.98 10.08
N GLY A 379 -30.55 -10.26 11.09
CA GLY A 379 -31.46 -10.79 12.11
C GLY A 379 -32.77 -11.32 11.53
N LYS A 380 -33.41 -10.54 10.64
CA LYS A 380 -34.65 -10.93 9.95
C LYS A 380 -34.45 -12.14 9.04
N ALA A 381 -33.35 -12.19 8.29
CA ALA A 381 -33.02 -13.35 7.45
C ALA A 381 -32.70 -14.60 8.29
N LEU A 382 -32.00 -14.46 9.42
CA LEU A 382 -31.75 -15.55 10.36
C LEU A 382 -33.06 -16.09 10.95
N GLU A 383 -34.00 -15.22 11.32
CA GLU A 383 -35.32 -15.62 11.79
C GLU A 383 -36.08 -16.43 10.73
N ALA A 384 -36.06 -15.98 9.47
CA ALA A 384 -36.69 -16.67 8.33
C ALA A 384 -35.97 -17.96 7.89
N SER A 385 -34.71 -18.15 8.28
CA SER A 385 -33.88 -19.31 7.88
C SER A 385 -34.13 -20.57 8.72
N GLN A 386 -33.63 -21.71 8.24
CA GLN A 386 -33.67 -23.01 8.90
C GLN A 386 -32.66 -23.07 10.06
N PRO A 387 -33.08 -23.38 11.31
CA PRO A 387 -32.18 -23.39 12.47
C PRO A 387 -30.96 -24.32 12.37
N ASP A 388 -31.05 -25.43 11.65
CA ASP A 388 -29.95 -26.40 11.47
C ASP A 388 -28.88 -25.91 10.49
N LYS A 389 -29.13 -24.81 9.78
CA LYS A 389 -28.20 -24.19 8.81
C LYS A 389 -27.34 -23.09 9.42
N ARG A 390 -27.86 -22.40 10.43
CA ARG A 390 -27.23 -21.26 11.12
C ARG A 390 -25.84 -21.56 11.72
N PRO A 391 -25.54 -22.78 12.23
CA PRO A 391 -24.19 -23.11 12.70
C PRO A 391 -23.09 -23.06 11.63
N TYR A 392 -23.46 -23.01 10.34
CA TYR A 392 -22.53 -22.88 9.21
C TYR A 392 -22.41 -21.43 8.71
N VAL A 393 -23.02 -20.48 9.41
CA VAL A 393 -22.96 -19.05 9.10
C VAL A 393 -21.96 -18.36 10.02
N ARG A 394 -21.12 -17.51 9.42
CA ARG A 394 -20.15 -16.67 10.10
C ARG A 394 -20.44 -15.22 9.76
N VAL A 395 -20.52 -14.35 10.76
CA VAL A 395 -20.73 -12.91 10.56
C VAL A 395 -19.43 -12.19 10.88
N ILE A 396 -18.88 -11.47 9.91
CA ILE A 396 -17.68 -10.66 10.06
C ILE A 396 -18.11 -9.23 10.35
N THR A 397 -17.52 -8.64 11.38
CA THR A 397 -17.72 -7.23 11.77
C THR A 397 -16.40 -6.66 12.27
N HIS A 398 -16.22 -5.34 12.16
CA HIS A 398 -14.95 -4.67 12.45
C HIS A 398 -15.07 -3.48 13.42
N HIS A 399 -16.26 -2.91 13.60
CA HIS A 399 -16.44 -1.67 14.35
C HIS A 399 -17.49 -1.85 15.46
N PRO A 400 -17.16 -1.58 16.74
CA PRO A 400 -18.12 -1.74 17.84
C PRO A 400 -19.35 -0.83 17.78
N ALA A 401 -19.37 0.22 16.95
CA ALA A 401 -20.56 1.05 16.85
C ALA A 401 -21.75 0.32 16.21
N ASN A 402 -21.51 -0.71 15.41
CA ASN A 402 -22.58 -1.49 14.78
C ASN A 402 -23.32 -2.37 15.81
N ASP A 403 -22.66 -2.73 16.91
CA ASP A 403 -23.20 -3.62 17.94
C ASP A 403 -24.50 -3.07 18.58
N ASP A 404 -24.60 -1.75 18.64
CA ASP A 404 -25.72 -0.97 19.20
C ASP A 404 -26.48 -0.16 18.12
N ALA A 405 -26.21 -0.40 16.83
CA ALA A 405 -26.79 0.37 15.73
C ALA A 405 -28.15 -0.18 15.27
N GLY A 406 -28.45 -1.46 15.50
CA GLY A 406 -29.67 -2.08 14.99
C GLY A 406 -30.97 -1.52 15.59
N ASP A 407 -31.95 -1.32 14.73
CA ASP A 407 -33.30 -0.85 15.03
C ASP A 407 -34.14 -1.89 15.78
N PHE A 408 -34.00 -3.18 15.39
CA PHE A 408 -34.85 -4.27 15.85
C PHE A 408 -34.07 -5.40 16.54
N TYR A 409 -32.80 -5.59 16.19
CA TYR A 409 -31.93 -6.61 16.76
C TYR A 409 -30.67 -5.99 17.36
N SER A 410 -30.42 -6.27 18.64
CA SER A 410 -29.09 -6.07 19.21
C SER A 410 -28.12 -7.14 18.70
N TRP A 411 -26.82 -6.84 18.73
CA TRP A 411 -25.79 -7.80 18.33
C TRP A 411 -25.91 -9.15 19.06
N GLN A 412 -26.19 -9.13 20.37
CA GLN A 412 -26.38 -10.37 21.12
C GLN A 412 -27.57 -11.20 20.61
N GLN A 413 -28.66 -10.55 20.15
CA GLN A 413 -29.79 -11.27 19.55
C GLN A 413 -29.41 -11.93 18.22
N ILE A 414 -28.51 -11.33 17.44
CA ILE A 414 -27.93 -11.97 16.25
C ILE A 414 -27.17 -13.23 16.64
N LEU A 415 -26.29 -13.14 17.65
CA LEU A 415 -25.50 -14.29 18.12
C LEU A 415 -26.37 -15.41 18.71
N ASP A 416 -27.49 -15.07 19.35
CA ASP A 416 -28.44 -16.03 19.94
C ASP A 416 -29.12 -16.93 18.87
N PHE A 417 -29.07 -16.56 17.58
CA PHE A 417 -29.49 -17.44 16.48
C PHE A 417 -28.51 -18.61 16.22
N GLY A 418 -27.33 -18.63 16.86
CA GLY A 418 -26.36 -19.71 16.77
C GLY A 418 -25.33 -19.57 15.64
N VAL A 419 -25.14 -18.36 15.12
CA VAL A 419 -24.08 -18.02 14.15
C VAL A 419 -22.74 -17.79 14.86
N SER A 420 -21.63 -17.81 14.12
CA SER A 420 -20.30 -17.48 14.67
C SER A 420 -19.92 -16.03 14.39
N GLU A 421 -19.51 -15.27 15.41
CA GLU A 421 -18.89 -13.95 15.24
C GLU A 421 -17.41 -14.10 14.82
N ILE A 422 -17.00 -13.30 13.84
CA ILE A 422 -15.61 -13.06 13.48
C ILE A 422 -15.35 -11.56 13.58
N ARG A 423 -14.88 -11.13 14.75
CA ARG A 423 -14.54 -9.72 14.98
C ARG A 423 -13.10 -9.45 14.61
N ILE A 424 -12.88 -8.50 13.71
CA ILE A 424 -11.56 -8.00 13.33
C ILE A 424 -11.33 -6.59 13.91
N PRO A 425 -10.08 -6.10 13.97
CA PRO A 425 -9.80 -4.72 14.37
C PRO A 425 -10.53 -3.68 13.50
N ASP A 426 -10.70 -2.47 14.03
CA ASP A 426 -11.31 -1.36 13.31
C ASP A 426 -10.52 -0.98 12.05
N GLN A 427 -11.17 -1.15 10.90
CA GLN A 427 -10.59 -0.89 9.59
C GLN A 427 -10.53 0.60 9.22
N ASN A 428 -11.22 1.49 9.96
CA ASN A 428 -11.08 2.94 9.77
C ASN A 428 -9.62 3.39 9.89
N THR A 429 -8.83 2.69 10.71
CA THR A 429 -7.43 3.03 11.00
C THR A 429 -6.58 3.24 9.74
N LEU A 430 -6.74 2.40 8.72
CA LEU A 430 -5.88 2.38 7.52
C LEU A 430 -6.66 2.49 6.20
N LEU A 431 -8.00 2.52 6.25
CA LEU A 431 -8.88 2.64 5.08
C LEU A 431 -9.80 3.87 5.11
N LYS A 432 -9.85 4.62 6.22
CA LYS A 432 -10.41 5.98 6.30
C LYS A 432 -9.27 6.99 6.38
N VAL A 433 -8.73 7.38 5.23
CA VAL A 433 -7.47 8.13 5.14
C VAL A 433 -7.63 9.49 4.49
N ASP A 434 -6.60 10.32 4.52
CA ASP A 434 -6.62 11.60 3.81
C ASP A 434 -6.72 11.41 2.29
N LEU A 435 -7.52 12.25 1.63
CA LEU A 435 -7.79 12.19 0.18
C LEU A 435 -6.54 11.93 -0.70
N PRO A 436 -5.36 12.55 -0.48
CA PRO A 436 -4.19 12.35 -1.33
C PRO A 436 -3.69 10.90 -1.39
N LEU A 437 -3.97 10.08 -0.38
CA LEU A 437 -3.60 8.66 -0.40
C LEU A 437 -4.41 7.86 -1.43
N TRP A 438 -5.50 8.42 -1.96
CA TRP A 438 -6.29 7.86 -3.06
C TRP A 438 -6.11 8.58 -4.40
N ASP A 439 -5.18 9.54 -4.49
CA ASP A 439 -4.91 10.27 -5.75
C ASP A 439 -4.44 9.34 -6.88
N TRP A 440 -3.81 8.22 -6.55
CA TRP A 440 -3.47 7.18 -7.53
C TRP A 440 -4.70 6.68 -8.29
N ALA A 441 -5.86 6.59 -7.64
CA ALA A 441 -7.09 6.12 -8.27
C ALA A 441 -7.76 7.21 -9.10
N ARG A 442 -7.68 8.47 -8.64
CA ARG A 442 -8.10 9.66 -9.40
C ARG A 442 -7.36 9.78 -10.72
N ASP A 443 -6.04 9.61 -10.66
CA ASP A 443 -5.13 9.88 -11.77
C ASP A 443 -4.88 8.64 -12.64
N HIS A 444 -5.43 7.48 -12.26
CA HIS A 444 -5.29 6.25 -13.03
C HIS A 444 -5.96 6.38 -14.41
N PRO A 445 -5.35 5.87 -15.50
CA PRO A 445 -5.93 5.98 -16.84
C PRO A 445 -7.16 5.07 -17.06
N ASP A 446 -7.29 4.00 -16.28
CA ASP A 446 -8.41 3.06 -16.37
C ASP A 446 -9.67 3.61 -15.67
N PRO A 447 -10.80 3.75 -16.38
CA PRO A 447 -12.01 4.35 -15.82
C PRO A 447 -12.70 3.46 -14.78
N ARG A 448 -12.37 2.16 -14.68
CA ARG A 448 -12.85 1.31 -13.57
C ARG A 448 -12.24 1.76 -12.25
N ILE A 449 -10.97 2.17 -12.26
CA ILE A 449 -10.27 2.69 -11.08
C ILE A 449 -10.73 4.11 -10.75
N GLN A 450 -10.89 4.98 -11.75
CA GLN A 450 -11.44 6.34 -11.54
C GLN A 450 -12.84 6.33 -10.93
N TRP A 451 -13.65 5.30 -11.27
CA TRP A 451 -14.96 5.09 -10.68
C TRP A 451 -14.90 4.82 -9.18
N VAL A 452 -13.98 3.96 -8.74
CA VAL A 452 -13.75 3.70 -7.30
C VAL A 452 -13.43 5.00 -6.58
N TRP A 453 -12.50 5.80 -7.12
CA TRP A 453 -12.18 7.10 -6.52
C TRP A 453 -13.41 8.02 -6.42
N LEU A 454 -14.23 8.08 -7.48
CA LEU A 454 -15.41 8.94 -7.54
C LEU A 454 -16.43 8.61 -6.46
N MET A 455 -16.62 7.33 -6.11
CA MET A 455 -17.59 6.93 -5.08
C MET A 455 -17.15 7.38 -3.68
N GLY A 456 -15.89 7.16 -3.30
CA GLY A 456 -15.39 7.69 -2.03
C GLY A 456 -15.37 9.23 -2.02
N LYS A 457 -15.13 9.88 -3.18
CA LYS A 457 -15.25 11.33 -3.27
C LYS A 457 -16.69 11.82 -3.11
N ALA A 458 -17.68 11.08 -3.60
CA ALA A 458 -19.09 11.38 -3.40
C ALA A 458 -19.47 11.32 -1.91
N ALA A 459 -18.98 10.31 -1.17
CA ALA A 459 -19.12 10.21 0.27
C ALA A 459 -18.48 11.40 1.01
N GLU A 460 -17.25 11.78 0.63
CA GLU A 460 -16.55 12.91 1.23
C GLU A 460 -17.29 14.23 1.07
N ILE A 461 -17.90 14.48 -0.09
CA ILE A 461 -18.60 15.75 -0.36
C ILE A 461 -20.05 15.79 0.16
N ASP A 462 -20.63 14.67 0.57
CA ASP A 462 -21.96 14.60 1.22
C ASP A 462 -22.04 15.53 2.43
N ASP A 463 -23.14 16.26 2.59
CA ASP A 463 -23.27 17.34 3.58
C ASP A 463 -24.10 16.97 4.83
N VAL A 464 -24.51 15.71 4.98
CA VAL A 464 -25.26 15.22 6.15
C VAL A 464 -24.34 15.09 7.36
N VAL A 465 -23.11 14.59 7.17
CA VAL A 465 -22.12 14.40 8.24
C VAL A 465 -20.81 15.15 7.95
N LYS A 466 -20.09 15.51 9.02
CA LYS A 466 -18.84 16.28 8.91
C LYS A 466 -17.57 15.44 9.01
N PHE A 467 -17.64 14.26 9.61
CA PHE A 467 -16.45 13.46 9.89
C PHE A 467 -15.88 12.77 8.64
N GLN A 468 -16.64 12.72 7.55
CA GLN A 468 -16.14 12.28 6.25
C GLN A 468 -15.35 13.37 5.50
N LYS A 469 -15.42 14.64 5.91
CA LYS A 469 -14.77 15.75 5.20
C LYS A 469 -13.24 15.63 5.21
N GLY A 470 -12.64 15.72 4.03
CA GLY A 470 -11.21 15.56 3.81
C GLY A 470 -10.72 14.11 3.86
N LYS A 471 -11.63 13.14 4.08
CA LYS A 471 -11.32 11.72 4.17
C LYS A 471 -11.86 10.96 2.96
N TRP A 472 -11.13 9.95 2.55
CA TRP A 472 -11.59 8.93 1.63
C TRP A 472 -11.75 7.63 2.44
N ASP A 473 -12.93 7.02 2.39
CA ASP A 473 -13.31 5.91 3.26
C ASP A 473 -13.83 4.71 2.47
N CYS A 474 -13.24 3.54 2.71
CA CYS A 474 -13.79 2.23 2.30
C CYS A 474 -13.62 1.19 3.40
N SER A 475 -13.67 1.60 4.66
CA SER A 475 -13.28 0.74 5.78
C SER A 475 -14.04 -0.60 5.84
N ASP A 476 -15.31 -0.63 5.45
CA ASP A 476 -16.11 -1.87 5.34
C ASP A 476 -15.53 -2.89 4.34
N ALA A 477 -14.93 -2.41 3.25
CA ALA A 477 -14.26 -3.28 2.28
C ALA A 477 -13.02 -3.98 2.88
N GLY A 478 -12.51 -3.50 4.02
CA GLY A 478 -11.46 -4.18 4.78
C GLY A 478 -11.88 -5.57 5.25
N MET A 479 -13.16 -5.82 5.52
CA MET A 479 -13.66 -7.16 5.85
C MET A 479 -13.65 -8.10 4.64
N ILE A 480 -13.92 -7.58 3.44
CA ILE A 480 -13.74 -8.33 2.17
C ILE A 480 -12.26 -8.66 1.99
N LEU A 481 -11.36 -7.69 2.20
CA LEU A 481 -9.92 -7.88 2.08
C LEU A 481 -9.41 -8.95 3.08
N TYR A 482 -9.86 -8.90 4.32
CA TYR A 482 -9.61 -9.94 5.33
C TYR A 482 -10.07 -11.33 4.84
N TRP A 483 -11.28 -11.41 4.29
CA TRP A 483 -11.84 -12.67 3.83
C TRP A 483 -11.09 -13.25 2.62
N ILE A 484 -10.86 -12.46 1.57
CA ILE A 484 -10.20 -12.94 0.34
C ILE A 484 -8.75 -13.37 0.56
N THR A 485 -8.10 -12.89 1.64
CA THR A 485 -6.69 -13.16 1.94
C THR A 485 -6.44 -14.30 2.93
N GLY A 486 -7.49 -14.94 3.47
CA GLY A 486 -7.33 -16.09 4.36
C GLY A 486 -8.33 -16.17 5.50
N ALA A 487 -9.04 -15.07 5.80
CA ALA A 487 -9.91 -14.96 6.97
C ALA A 487 -9.21 -15.48 8.25
N THR A 488 -9.76 -16.52 8.88
CA THR A 488 -9.23 -17.11 10.11
C THR A 488 -7.92 -17.87 9.94
N ASP A 489 -7.43 -18.04 8.71
CA ASP A 489 -6.16 -18.70 8.37
C ASP A 489 -5.13 -17.70 7.82
N GLY A 490 -4.93 -16.59 8.54
CA GLY A 490 -3.93 -15.57 8.19
C GLY A 490 -4.43 -14.45 7.28
N GLY A 491 -5.74 -14.21 7.22
CA GLY A 491 -6.31 -13.07 6.52
C GLY A 491 -5.80 -11.73 7.07
N LEU A 492 -5.66 -10.75 6.19
CA LEU A 492 -5.22 -9.39 6.53
C LEU A 492 -6.23 -8.73 7.46
N SER A 493 -5.95 -8.74 8.76
CA SER A 493 -6.85 -8.17 9.78
C SER A 493 -6.79 -6.65 9.86
N MET A 494 -5.86 -6.01 9.15
CA MET A 494 -5.68 -4.56 9.07
C MET A 494 -5.28 -4.22 7.63
N GLY A 495 -6.24 -4.25 6.73
CA GLY A 495 -6.01 -3.92 5.32
C GLY A 495 -5.61 -2.46 5.14
N THR A 496 -4.79 -2.17 4.12
CA THR A 496 -4.33 -0.82 3.79
C THR A 496 -4.81 -0.37 2.40
N VAL A 497 -4.72 0.93 2.13
CA VAL A 497 -4.95 1.47 0.79
C VAL A 497 -4.01 0.85 -0.25
N GLU A 498 -2.77 0.50 0.13
CA GLU A 498 -1.83 -0.14 -0.79
C GLU A 498 -2.21 -1.59 -1.11
N ASP A 499 -2.78 -2.33 -0.15
CA ASP A 499 -3.30 -3.68 -0.40
C ASP A 499 -4.45 -3.64 -1.42
N VAL A 500 -5.37 -2.69 -1.26
CA VAL A 500 -6.48 -2.46 -2.19
C VAL A 500 -5.93 -2.05 -3.56
N LYS A 501 -5.07 -1.03 -3.60
CA LYS A 501 -4.43 -0.54 -4.82
C LYS A 501 -3.71 -1.65 -5.56
N TYR A 502 -2.95 -2.49 -4.86
CA TYR A 502 -2.25 -3.62 -5.48
C TYR A 502 -3.24 -4.52 -6.20
N LEU A 503 -4.24 -5.05 -5.49
CA LEU A 503 -5.18 -6.02 -6.06
C LEU A 503 -5.94 -5.42 -7.25
N LEU A 504 -6.43 -4.18 -7.12
CA LEU A 504 -7.20 -3.54 -8.17
C LEU A 504 -6.33 -3.22 -9.40
N THR A 505 -5.14 -2.67 -9.20
CA THR A 505 -4.23 -2.31 -10.31
C THR A 505 -3.68 -3.53 -11.04
N GLN A 506 -3.34 -4.61 -10.32
CA GLN A 506 -2.92 -5.87 -10.94
C GLN A 506 -4.01 -6.45 -11.84
N TYR A 507 -5.27 -6.44 -11.37
CA TYR A 507 -6.39 -6.93 -12.18
C TYR A 507 -6.57 -6.11 -13.46
N VAL A 508 -6.63 -4.78 -13.37
CA VAL A 508 -6.88 -3.93 -14.55
C VAL A 508 -5.70 -3.93 -15.54
N GLN A 509 -4.47 -4.07 -15.05
CA GLN A 509 -3.28 -4.26 -15.89
C GLN A 509 -3.33 -5.59 -16.66
N ALA A 510 -3.76 -6.67 -16.00
CA ALA A 510 -3.92 -7.97 -16.64
C ALA A 510 -5.14 -8.04 -17.58
N HIS A 511 -6.12 -7.15 -17.41
CA HIS A 511 -7.37 -7.12 -18.16
C HIS A 511 -7.67 -5.71 -18.70
N PRO A 512 -6.85 -5.13 -19.59
CA PRO A 512 -7.01 -3.76 -20.06
C PRO A 512 -8.36 -3.57 -20.77
N GLU A 513 -9.02 -2.44 -20.49
CA GLU A 513 -10.27 -2.09 -21.17
C GLU A 513 -9.95 -1.68 -22.63
N GLY A 514 -10.39 -2.47 -23.62
CA GLY A 514 -10.19 -2.12 -25.04
C GLY A 514 -9.85 -3.25 -26.01
N GLU A 515 -9.70 -4.50 -25.59
CA GLU A 515 -9.72 -5.65 -26.51
C GLU A 515 -11.15 -6.17 -26.72
N LYS A 516 -11.95 -5.42 -27.49
CA LYS A 516 -13.12 -5.94 -28.20
C LYS A 516 -13.03 -5.61 -29.68
#